data_AF-A0A946YG63-F1
#
_entry.id   AF-A0A946YG63-F1
#
_cell.length_a   1.000
_cell.length_b   1.000
_cell.length_c   1.000
_cell.angle_alpha   90.00
_cell.angle_beta   90.00
_cell.angle_gamma   90.00
#
_symmetry.space_group_name_H-M   'P 1'
#
loop_
_entity.id
_entity.type
_entity.pdbx_description
1 polymer ?
#
loop_
_entity_poly.entity_id
_entity_poly.type
_entity_poly.pdbx_seq_one_letter_code
_entity_poly.pdbx_strand_id
1 'polypeptide(L)'
;ITLGTGTAALNRAGGTTLSAIYSQEASVFRWQSNAYFIGTDANGQPTLFRSSLLPDGDNNLQADDYTTVALASGIEDMQLLYGIDTGVDEYADTYVTADNVTNWDAVRSIRIGLLLRSDDNVTQAPRSIQFNGATVNGGTGADRRLRTVYTTTVSLRNNTP
;
A
#
# COMPACT_ATOMS: atom_id res chain seq x y z
N ILE A 1 -56.66 3.88 -6.50
CA ILE A 1 -57.18 2.49 -6.58
C ILE A 1 -55.98 1.64 -6.98
N THR A 2 -55.31 0.84 -6.16
CA THR A 2 -55.59 0.25 -4.83
C THR A 2 -54.22 -0.13 -4.22
N LEU A 3 -54.05 0.05 -2.92
CA LEU A 3 -52.86 -0.42 -2.18
C LEU A 3 -52.89 -1.95 -2.06
N GLY A 4 -51.79 -2.61 -2.41
CA GLY A 4 -51.58 -4.04 -2.20
C GLY A 4 -50.36 -4.27 -1.31
N THR A 5 -50.61 -4.75 -0.09
CA THR A 5 -49.60 -5.26 0.85
C THR A 5 -48.98 -6.54 0.26
N GLY A 6 -47.82 -6.41 -0.37
CA GLY A 6 -47.04 -7.53 -0.90
C GLY A 6 -45.74 -7.69 -0.11
N THR A 7 -45.68 -8.78 0.65
CA THR A 7 -44.50 -9.31 1.36
C THR A 7 -43.23 -9.27 0.51
N ALA A 8 -42.28 -8.41 0.87
CA ALA A 8 -40.90 -8.48 0.40
C ALA A 8 -40.16 -9.58 1.18
N ALA A 9 -40.48 -10.83 0.89
CA ALA A 9 -39.68 -11.96 1.36
C ALA A 9 -38.55 -12.22 0.35
N LEU A 10 -37.47 -11.45 0.44
CA LEU A 10 -36.09 -11.86 0.13
C LEU A 10 -35.11 -10.91 0.83
N ASN A 11 -35.07 -10.96 2.15
CA ASN A 11 -33.92 -10.50 2.94
C ASN A 11 -33.77 -11.45 4.12
N ARG A 12 -33.18 -12.63 3.84
CA ARG A 12 -32.77 -13.58 4.87
C ARG A 12 -31.26 -13.68 4.91
N ALA A 13 -30.64 -12.67 5.51
CA ALA A 13 -29.42 -12.81 6.28
C ALA A 13 -29.52 -11.83 7.46
N GLY A 14 -29.23 -12.30 8.67
CA GLY A 14 -29.63 -11.64 9.90
C GLY A 14 -29.05 -10.23 10.10
N GLY A 15 -29.91 -9.33 10.60
CA GLY A 15 -29.49 -8.33 11.58
C GLY A 15 -28.70 -7.10 11.13
N THR A 16 -28.65 -6.74 9.85
CA THR A 16 -28.01 -5.47 9.43
C THR A 16 -29.05 -4.37 9.20
N THR A 17 -29.54 -3.77 10.28
CA THR A 17 -30.26 -2.49 10.18
C THR A 17 -29.29 -1.41 9.73
N LEU A 18 -29.42 -0.97 8.47
CA LEU A 18 -28.71 0.22 8.00
C LEU A 18 -29.19 1.43 8.83
N SER A 19 -28.27 2.32 9.22
CA SER A 19 -28.51 3.37 10.23
C SER A 19 -29.38 4.54 9.75
N ALA A 20 -29.83 4.52 8.49
CA ALA A 20 -30.62 5.59 7.89
C ALA A 20 -31.57 5.05 6.81
N ILE A 21 -32.58 5.85 6.46
CA ILE A 21 -33.42 5.61 5.27
C ILE A 21 -32.63 6.09 4.06
N TYR A 22 -32.27 5.16 3.19
CA TYR A 22 -31.54 5.44 1.95
C TYR A 22 -32.52 5.60 0.78
N SER A 23 -32.26 6.55 -0.12
CA SER A 23 -33.04 6.68 -1.35
C SER A 23 -32.81 5.47 -2.27
N GLN A 24 -33.70 5.24 -3.23
CA GLN A 24 -33.54 4.17 -4.24
C GLN A 24 -32.31 4.36 -5.14
N GLU A 25 -31.60 5.49 -5.02
CA GLU A 25 -30.39 5.83 -5.76
C GLU A 25 -29.12 5.79 -4.89
N ALA A 26 -29.24 5.37 -3.63
CA ALA A 26 -28.09 5.25 -2.75
C ALA A 26 -27.15 4.14 -3.23
N SER A 27 -25.86 4.47 -3.37
CA SER A 27 -24.80 3.51 -3.63
C SER A 27 -23.90 3.38 -2.39
N VAL A 28 -23.42 2.16 -2.15
CA VAL A 28 -22.42 1.89 -1.11
C VAL A 28 -21.07 1.71 -1.80
N PHE A 29 -20.08 2.48 -1.40
CA PHE A 29 -18.72 2.29 -1.86
C PHE A 29 -18.08 1.11 -1.15
N ARG A 30 -17.45 0.23 -1.91
CA ARG A 30 -16.68 -0.87 -1.36
C ARG A 30 -15.29 -0.38 -0.97
N TRP A 31 -14.89 -0.66 0.26
CA TRP A 31 -13.51 -0.44 0.68
C TRP A 31 -12.56 -1.38 -0.09
N GLN A 32 -11.49 -0.83 -0.66
CA GLN A 32 -10.44 -1.59 -1.32
C GLN A 32 -9.14 -1.44 -0.53
N SER A 33 -8.51 -2.56 -0.23
CA SER A 33 -7.23 -2.60 0.48
C SER A 33 -6.16 -3.25 -0.39
N ASN A 34 -4.97 -2.65 -0.37
CA ASN A 34 -3.84 -3.08 -1.15
C ASN A 34 -2.61 -3.22 -0.25
N ALA A 35 -1.94 -4.36 -0.31
CA ALA A 35 -0.64 -4.59 0.28
C ALA A 35 0.43 -4.56 -0.81
N TYR A 36 1.56 -3.93 -0.54
CA TYR A 36 2.71 -3.87 -1.45
C TYR A 36 3.89 -4.57 -0.80
N PHE A 37 4.58 -5.42 -1.56
CA PHE A 37 5.73 -6.16 -1.05
C PHE A 37 6.73 -6.48 -2.15
N ILE A 38 7.98 -6.71 -1.74
CA ILE A 38 9.03 -7.19 -2.63
C ILE A 38 9.06 -8.71 -2.55
N GLY A 39 8.89 -9.35 -3.71
CA GLY A 39 8.97 -10.79 -3.86
C GLY A 39 9.94 -11.17 -4.96
N THR A 40 10.11 -12.46 -5.20
CA THR A 40 10.88 -12.96 -6.35
C THR A 40 9.92 -13.40 -7.44
N ASP A 41 10.15 -12.98 -8.69
CA ASP A 41 9.34 -13.42 -9.83
C ASP A 41 9.76 -14.79 -10.37
N ALA A 42 9.08 -15.25 -11.43
CA ALA A 42 9.36 -16.53 -12.07
C ALA A 42 10.79 -16.65 -12.65
N ASN A 43 11.47 -15.53 -12.88
CA ASN A 43 12.83 -15.46 -13.41
C ASN A 43 13.88 -15.30 -12.29
N GLY A 44 13.48 -15.32 -11.02
CA GLY A 44 14.40 -15.11 -9.91
C GLY A 44 14.74 -13.63 -9.67
N GLN A 45 14.03 -12.69 -10.28
CA GLN A 45 14.27 -11.26 -10.11
C GLN A 45 13.40 -10.67 -9.00
N PRO A 46 13.94 -9.72 -8.21
CA PRO A 46 13.19 -9.05 -7.18
C PRO A 46 12.21 -8.08 -7.85
N THR A 47 10.96 -8.21 -7.47
CA THR A 47 9.83 -7.58 -8.14
C THR A 47 8.90 -7.01 -7.09
N LEU A 48 8.42 -5.79 -7.34
CA LEU A 48 7.37 -5.17 -6.54
C LEU A 48 6.02 -5.78 -6.95
N PHE A 49 5.33 -6.35 -5.99
CA PHE A 49 3.98 -6.89 -6.13
C PHE A 49 2.96 -6.03 -5.39
N ARG A 50 1.72 -6.08 -5.86
CA ARG A 50 0.55 -5.58 -5.14
C ARG A 50 -0.45 -6.70 -4.97
N SER A 51 -0.85 -6.97 -3.73
CA SER A 51 -1.98 -7.82 -3.39
C SER A 51 -3.19 -6.96 -3.05
N SER A 52 -4.28 -7.15 -3.77
CA SER A 52 -5.56 -6.50 -3.49
C SER A 52 -6.50 -7.49 -2.80
N LEU A 53 -7.06 -7.11 -1.64
CA LEU A 53 -8.06 -7.94 -0.96
C LEU A 53 -9.35 -7.95 -1.79
N LEU A 54 -9.93 -9.13 -1.95
CA LEU A 54 -11.17 -9.39 -2.66
C LEU A 54 -12.19 -9.96 -1.67
N PRO A 55 -12.86 -9.11 -0.86
CA PRO A 55 -13.82 -9.65 0.08
C PRO A 55 -14.92 -10.40 -0.69
N ASP A 56 -15.49 -11.44 -0.08
CA ASP A 56 -16.69 -12.06 -0.64
C ASP A 56 -17.89 -11.08 -0.52
N GLY A 57 -18.99 -11.34 -1.23
CA GLY A 57 -20.22 -10.55 -1.18
C GLY A 57 -20.81 -10.38 0.23
N ASP A 58 -20.39 -11.24 1.17
CA ASP A 58 -20.80 -11.25 2.57
C ASP A 58 -19.80 -10.56 3.54
N ASN A 59 -18.79 -9.84 3.02
CA ASN A 59 -17.71 -9.22 3.80
C ASN A 59 -16.92 -10.18 4.71
N ASN A 60 -17.00 -11.48 4.44
CA ASN A 60 -16.12 -12.46 5.06
C ASN A 60 -14.77 -12.42 4.32
N LEU A 61 -13.67 -12.27 5.05
CA LEU A 61 -12.32 -12.32 4.49
C LEU A 61 -11.73 -13.69 4.82
N GLN A 62 -11.52 -14.53 3.81
CA GLN A 62 -10.70 -15.73 3.94
C GLN A 62 -9.24 -15.43 3.63
N ALA A 63 -8.33 -16.28 4.11
CA ALA A 63 -6.89 -16.07 3.93
C ALA A 63 -6.46 -16.00 2.45
N ASP A 64 -7.23 -16.61 1.55
CA ASP A 64 -6.94 -16.71 0.11
C ASP A 64 -7.70 -15.67 -0.74
N ASP A 65 -8.47 -14.78 -0.11
CA ASP A 65 -9.28 -13.76 -0.77
C ASP A 65 -8.44 -12.54 -1.19
N TYR A 66 -7.39 -12.78 -1.97
CA TYR A 66 -6.54 -11.74 -2.52
C TYR A 66 -6.08 -12.05 -3.93
N THR A 67 -5.94 -11.02 -4.75
CA THR A 67 -5.30 -11.12 -6.07
C THR A 67 -3.96 -10.41 -6.04
N THR A 68 -2.91 -11.06 -6.53
CA THR A 68 -1.55 -10.52 -6.55
C THR A 68 -1.12 -10.25 -7.98
N VAL A 69 -0.59 -9.05 -8.23
CA VAL A 69 -0.10 -8.61 -9.53
C VAL A 69 1.33 -8.09 -9.39
N ALA A 70 2.20 -8.49 -10.33
CA ALA A 70 3.53 -7.91 -10.48
C ALA A 70 3.42 -6.49 -11.08
N LEU A 71 4.00 -5.50 -10.40
CA LEU A 71 3.96 -4.11 -10.84
C LEU A 71 5.23 -3.70 -11.58
N ALA A 72 6.39 -4.05 -11.03
CA ALA A 72 7.69 -3.67 -11.59
C ALA A 72 8.78 -4.66 -11.16
N SER A 73 9.54 -5.17 -12.11
CA SER A 73 10.73 -5.98 -11.85
C SER A 73 11.96 -5.10 -11.58
N GLY A 74 12.99 -5.70 -10.98
CA GLY A 74 14.24 -5.02 -10.64
C GLY A 74 14.14 -4.12 -9.40
N ILE A 75 13.06 -4.22 -8.61
CA ILE A 75 12.91 -3.50 -7.33
C ILE A 75 13.48 -4.38 -6.23
N GLU A 76 14.67 -4.04 -5.73
CA GLU A 76 15.41 -4.81 -4.73
C GLU A 76 14.96 -4.49 -3.30
N ASP A 77 14.62 -3.24 -3.02
CA ASP A 77 14.15 -2.80 -1.70
C ASP A 77 13.14 -1.64 -1.85
N MET A 78 12.20 -1.57 -0.91
CA MET A 78 11.21 -0.51 -0.78
C MET A 78 11.08 -0.13 0.68
N GLN A 79 11.30 1.14 1.00
CA GLN A 79 11.19 1.66 2.35
C GLN A 79 10.34 2.93 2.39
N LEU A 80 9.53 3.04 3.45
CA LEU A 80 8.58 4.13 3.63
C LEU A 80 8.95 4.92 4.89
N LEU A 81 8.90 6.24 4.77
CA LEU A 81 8.97 7.16 5.89
C LEU A 81 7.71 8.01 5.93
N TYR A 82 7.20 8.26 7.12
CA TYR A 82 5.98 8.99 7.38
C TYR A 82 6.31 10.41 7.82
N GLY A 83 5.79 11.38 7.07
CA GLY A 83 5.92 12.79 7.34
C GLY A 83 4.93 13.22 8.42
N ILE A 84 5.43 13.57 9.59
CA ILE A 84 4.64 14.01 10.75
C ILE A 84 4.64 15.54 10.81
N ASP A 85 3.44 16.10 10.95
CA ASP A 85 3.20 17.50 11.31
C ASP A 85 3.32 17.66 12.82
N THR A 86 4.30 18.44 13.24
CA THR A 86 4.55 18.79 14.64
C THR A 86 4.23 20.26 14.92
N GLY A 87 3.75 20.98 13.90
CA GLY A 87 3.45 22.39 13.91
C GLY A 87 1.93 22.67 13.91
N VAL A 88 1.57 23.80 13.28
CA VAL A 88 0.18 24.30 13.20
C VAL A 88 -0.22 24.57 11.75
N ASP A 89 0.65 24.25 10.79
CA ASP A 89 0.48 24.61 9.36
C ASP A 89 0.04 23.43 8.49
N GLU A 90 -0.21 22.25 9.07
CA GLU A 90 -0.63 21.03 8.39
C GLU A 90 0.40 20.46 7.40
N TYR A 91 1.67 20.81 7.55
CA TYR A 91 2.77 20.29 6.73
C TYR A 91 3.66 19.32 7.53
N ALA A 92 4.27 18.35 6.83
CA ALA A 92 5.19 17.42 7.45
C ALA A 92 6.54 18.10 7.78
N ASP A 93 6.90 18.14 9.06
CA ASP A 93 8.16 18.69 9.55
C ASP A 93 9.29 17.65 9.56
N THR A 94 8.96 16.41 9.93
CA THR A 94 9.92 15.31 10.10
C THR A 94 9.45 14.03 9.44
N TYR A 95 10.39 13.20 8.99
CA TYR A 95 10.11 11.91 8.36
C TYR A 95 10.68 10.79 9.22
N VAL A 96 9.82 9.89 9.69
CA VAL A 96 10.19 8.79 10.59
C VAL A 96 9.68 7.45 10.10
N THR A 97 10.25 6.35 10.58
CA THR A 97 9.71 5.00 10.32
C THR A 97 8.36 4.81 11.02
N ALA A 98 7.55 3.86 10.55
CA ALA A 98 6.23 3.56 11.15
C ALA A 98 6.30 3.33 12.66
N ASP A 99 7.31 2.58 13.13
CA ASP A 99 7.50 2.26 14.54
C ASP A 99 7.77 3.49 15.42
N ASN A 100 8.20 4.59 14.81
CA ASN A 100 8.49 5.85 15.49
C ASN A 100 7.36 6.88 15.35
N VAL A 101 6.24 6.53 14.71
CA VAL A 101 5.05 7.39 14.65
C VAL A 101 4.26 7.25 15.96
N THR A 102 4.22 8.33 16.74
CA THR A 102 3.50 8.36 18.03
C THR A 102 2.03 8.79 17.88
N ASN A 103 1.73 9.63 16.89
CA ASN A 103 0.38 10.07 16.55
C ASN A 103 0.16 9.95 15.04
N TRP A 104 -0.71 9.02 14.64
CA TRP A 104 -1.05 8.77 13.24
C TRP A 104 -1.91 9.87 12.62
N ASP A 105 -2.69 10.60 13.44
CA ASP A 105 -3.53 11.71 12.96
C ASP A 105 -2.68 12.91 12.50
N ALA A 106 -1.42 12.97 12.95
CA ALA A 106 -0.47 14.00 12.56
C ALA A 106 0.30 13.66 11.26
N VAL A 107 0.05 12.51 10.63
CA VAL A 107 0.77 12.11 9.40
C VAL A 107 0.17 12.82 8.19
N ARG A 108 0.97 13.64 7.51
CA ARG A 108 0.55 14.46 6.35
C ARG A 108 1.16 14.03 5.03
N SER A 109 2.21 13.22 5.04
CA SER A 109 2.85 12.72 3.80
C SER A 109 3.54 11.38 4.02
N ILE A 110 3.84 10.70 2.92
CA ILE A 110 4.66 9.50 2.90
C ILE A 110 5.78 9.73 1.88
N ARG A 111 7.03 9.52 2.31
CA ARG A 111 8.18 9.43 1.43
C ARG A 111 8.49 7.97 1.14
N ILE A 112 8.44 7.61 -0.14
CA ILE A 112 8.69 6.26 -0.63
C ILE A 112 10.07 6.25 -1.26
N GLY A 113 10.97 5.44 -0.72
CA GLY A 113 12.27 5.12 -1.31
C GLY A 113 12.22 3.77 -2.00
N LEU A 114 12.72 3.71 -3.24
CA LEU A 114 12.87 2.47 -4.01
C LEU A 114 14.33 2.30 -4.40
N LEU A 115 14.86 1.10 -4.17
CA LEU A 115 16.16 0.67 -4.66
C LEU A 115 15.95 -0.21 -5.88
N LEU A 116 16.37 0.28 -7.04
CA LEU A 116 16.33 -0.46 -8.29
C LEU A 116 17.68 -1.11 -8.53
N ARG A 117 17.67 -2.30 -9.13
CA ARG A 117 18.87 -2.99 -9.61
C ARG A 117 18.71 -3.46 -11.05
N SER A 118 19.81 -3.48 -11.80
CA SER A 118 19.86 -4.13 -13.11
C SER A 118 19.78 -5.65 -12.98
N ASP A 119 19.20 -6.32 -13.98
CA ASP A 119 19.16 -7.79 -14.00
C ASP A 119 20.58 -8.39 -14.07
N ASP A 120 21.43 -7.77 -14.90
CA ASP A 120 22.79 -8.23 -15.21
C ASP A 120 23.90 -7.48 -14.45
N ASN A 121 25.08 -8.10 -14.44
CA ASN A 121 26.32 -7.59 -13.85
C ASN A 121 27.04 -6.57 -14.76
N VAL A 122 26.46 -5.38 -14.87
CA VAL A 122 26.89 -4.36 -15.84
C VAL A 122 28.04 -3.46 -15.38
N THR A 123 28.36 -3.41 -14.07
CA THR A 123 29.46 -2.59 -13.54
C THR A 123 30.79 -3.35 -13.55
N GLN A 124 31.94 -2.67 -13.63
CA GLN A 124 33.26 -3.36 -13.71
C GLN A 124 33.67 -4.05 -12.40
N ALA A 125 33.24 -3.52 -11.25
CA ALA A 125 33.47 -4.05 -9.92
C ALA A 125 32.24 -3.76 -9.05
N PRO A 126 32.00 -4.55 -7.99
CA PRO A 126 30.90 -4.29 -7.07
C PRO A 126 30.94 -2.86 -6.52
N ARG A 127 29.77 -2.25 -6.41
CA ARG A 127 29.61 -0.88 -5.90
C ARG A 127 28.63 -0.87 -4.75
N SER A 128 29.07 -0.34 -3.62
CA SER A 128 28.20 -0.06 -2.49
C SER A 128 27.35 1.19 -2.75
N ILE A 129 26.11 1.18 -2.29
CA ILE A 129 25.20 2.34 -2.35
C ILE A 129 24.60 2.59 -0.97
N GLN A 130 24.36 3.86 -0.64
CA GLN A 130 23.63 4.23 0.57
C GLN A 130 22.14 4.28 0.25
N PHE A 131 21.33 3.57 1.01
CA PHE A 131 19.87 3.57 0.88
C PHE A 131 19.24 3.53 2.26
N ASN A 132 18.40 4.54 2.55
CA ASN A 132 17.69 4.74 3.81
C ASN A 132 18.55 4.52 5.09
N GLY A 133 19.77 5.06 5.10
CA GLY A 133 20.70 4.96 6.24
C GLY A 133 21.48 3.65 6.35
N ALA A 134 21.28 2.70 5.43
CA ALA A 134 22.04 1.46 5.35
C ALA A 134 22.95 1.43 4.12
N THR A 135 24.10 0.75 4.26
CA THR A 135 24.97 0.44 3.13
C THR A 135 24.51 -0.85 2.47
N VAL A 136 24.11 -0.77 1.20
CA VAL A 136 23.73 -1.92 0.37
C VAL A 136 24.90 -2.31 -0.53
N ASN A 137 25.07 -3.61 -0.78
CA ASN A 137 26.09 -4.17 -1.67
C ASN A 137 27.55 -3.84 -1.28
N GLY A 138 27.84 -3.70 0.02
CA GLY A 138 29.16 -3.31 0.54
C GLY A 138 29.98 -4.43 1.21
N GLY A 139 29.50 -5.68 1.23
CA GLY A 139 30.09 -6.78 1.99
C GLY A 139 30.50 -8.00 1.15
N THR A 140 30.85 -9.08 1.82
CA THR A 140 31.09 -10.38 1.19
C THR A 140 29.83 -10.83 0.45
N GLY A 141 29.97 -11.19 -0.83
CA GLY A 141 28.82 -11.51 -1.70
C GLY A 141 28.29 -10.32 -2.51
N ALA A 142 28.96 -9.16 -2.48
CA ALA A 142 28.59 -8.03 -3.32
C ALA A 142 28.67 -8.37 -4.83
N ASP A 143 27.67 -7.93 -5.58
CA ASP A 143 27.55 -8.18 -7.02
C ASP A 143 27.88 -6.93 -7.84
N ARG A 144 27.94 -7.12 -9.17
CA ARG A 144 28.25 -6.07 -10.16
C ARG A 144 26.99 -5.45 -10.77
N ARG A 145 25.81 -5.63 -10.16
CA ARG A 145 24.57 -5.01 -10.66
C ARG A 145 24.60 -3.51 -10.40
N LEU A 146 24.15 -2.75 -11.39
CA LEU A 146 23.97 -1.31 -11.23
C LEU A 146 22.74 -1.07 -10.36
N ARG A 147 22.88 -0.22 -9.34
CA ARG A 147 21.79 0.15 -8.43
C ARG A 147 21.51 1.64 -8.51
N THR A 148 20.24 1.99 -8.48
CA THR A 148 19.78 3.38 -8.51
C THR A 148 18.70 3.58 -7.46
N VAL A 149 18.79 4.67 -6.71
CA VAL A 149 17.79 5.05 -5.71
C VAL A 149 16.81 6.04 -6.34
N TYR A 150 15.52 5.74 -6.20
CA TYR A 150 14.45 6.67 -6.52
C TYR A 150 13.69 7.02 -5.24
N THR A 151 13.29 8.28 -5.12
CA THR A 151 12.52 8.75 -3.98
C THR A 151 11.38 9.63 -4.46
N THR A 152 10.18 9.35 -3.99
CA THR A 152 9.00 10.19 -4.22
C THR A 152 8.33 10.51 -2.90
N THR A 153 7.68 11.66 -2.81
CA THR A 153 6.91 12.06 -1.63
C THR A 153 5.48 12.34 -2.06
N VAL A 154 4.54 11.68 -1.39
CA VAL A 154 3.10 11.79 -1.65
C VAL A 154 2.46 12.43 -0.42
N SER A 155 1.74 13.53 -0.62
CA SER A 155 0.94 14.14 0.45
C SER A 155 -0.33 13.35 0.68
N LEU A 156 -0.66 13.09 1.95
CA LEU A 156 -1.91 12.51 2.37
C LEU A 156 -2.91 13.64 2.62
N ARG A 157 -3.97 13.68 1.83
CA ARG A 157 -5.10 14.57 2.06
C ARG A 157 -6.29 13.72 2.45
N ASN A 158 -6.35 13.33 3.71
CA ASN A 158 -7.55 12.71 4.27
C ASN A 158 -8.31 13.76 5.10
N ASN A 159 -8.92 14.72 4.42
CA ASN A 159 -9.79 15.70 5.06
C ASN A 159 -11.23 15.26 4.82
N THR A 160 -11.85 14.60 5.80
CA THR A 160 -13.31 14.50 5.88
C THR A 160 -13.78 15.25 7.14
N PRO A 161 -14.59 16.33 6.99
CA PRO A 161 -15.25 17.00 8.10
C PRO A 161 -16.27 16.11 8.82
#